data_AF-A0AAP8T2N4-F1
#
_entry.id   AF-A0AAP8T2N4-F1
#
_cell.length_a   1.000
_cell.length_b   1.000
_cell.length_c   1.000
_cell.angle_alpha   90.00
_cell.angle_beta   90.00
_cell.angle_gamma   90.00
#
_symmetry.space_group_name_H-M   'P 1'
#
loop_
_entity.id
_entity.type
_entity.pdbx_description
1 polymer ?
#
loop_
_entity_poly.entity_id
_entity_poly.type
_entity_poly.pdbx_seq_one_letter_code
_entity_poly.pdbx_strand_id
1 'polypeptide(L)'
;REPGGIRIAESIRNIILNPENTEMDKRTEALLYAAARRQHLAEKVLPALEEGKIVLCDRFIDSSLAYQGVGRGIGIDEIYKINEFAINGLMPHLTIYFDLDPQVGLQ
;
A
#
# COMPACT_ATOMS: atom_id res chain seq x y z
N ARG A 1 -3.15 3.51 -7.99
CA ARG A 1 -3.44 4.00 -6.63
C ARG A 1 -3.51 2.78 -5.73
N GLU A 2 -2.85 2.83 -4.58
CA GLU A 2 -2.87 1.74 -3.61
C GLU A 2 -3.54 2.13 -2.28
N PRO A 3 -4.26 1.20 -1.62
CA PRO A 3 -4.74 -0.08 -2.15
C PRO A 3 -5.84 0.17 -3.19
N GLY A 4 -5.91 -0.68 -4.22
CA GLY A 4 -6.90 -0.59 -5.30
C GLY A 4 -6.28 -0.56 -6.70
N GLY A 5 -7.02 0.00 -7.67
CA GLY A 5 -6.57 0.23 -9.05
C GLY A 5 -6.88 -0.89 -10.05
N ILE A 6 -7.33 -2.06 -9.58
CA ILE A 6 -7.73 -3.26 -10.33
C ILE A 6 -8.74 -4.09 -9.53
N ARG A 7 -9.48 -4.99 -10.18
CA ARG A 7 -10.63 -5.70 -9.60
C ARG A 7 -10.33 -6.36 -8.24
N ILE A 8 -9.29 -7.20 -8.16
CA ILE A 8 -8.97 -7.92 -6.93
C ILE A 8 -8.46 -6.97 -5.84
N ALA A 9 -7.60 -6.01 -6.18
CA ALA A 9 -7.09 -5.03 -5.22
C ALA A 9 -8.21 -4.11 -4.68
N GLU A 10 -9.22 -3.79 -5.48
CA GLU A 10 -10.41 -3.07 -5.03
C GLU A 10 -11.28 -3.91 -4.10
N SER A 11 -11.43 -5.23 -4.35
CA SER A 11 -12.12 -6.11 -3.39
C SER A 11 -11.43 -6.13 -2.03
N ILE A 12 -10.09 -6.19 -2.02
CA ILE A 12 -9.32 -6.13 -0.77
C ILE A 12 -9.45 -4.75 -0.12
N ARG A 13 -9.38 -3.67 -0.90
CA ARG A 13 -9.60 -2.30 -0.40
C ARG A 13 -10.94 -2.16 0.30
N ASN A 14 -12.00 -2.72 -0.27
CA ASN A 14 -13.33 -2.66 0.32
C ASN A 14 -13.38 -3.37 1.68
N ILE A 15 -12.65 -4.47 1.85
CA ILE A 15 -12.53 -5.14 3.16
C ILE A 15 -11.77 -4.26 4.16
N ILE A 16 -10.63 -3.69 3.76
CA ILE A 16 -9.78 -2.84 4.62
C ILE A 16 -10.52 -1.59 5.09
N LEU A 17 -11.28 -0.95 4.19
CA LEU A 17 -11.92 0.34 4.46
C LEU A 17 -13.36 0.24 4.94
N ASN A 18 -13.90 -0.97 5.08
CA ASN A 18 -15.25 -1.15 5.63
C ASN A 18 -15.23 -0.85 7.14
N PRO A 19 -15.92 0.21 7.61
CA PRO A 19 -15.95 0.56 9.04
C PRO A 19 -16.69 -0.48 9.89
N GLU A 20 -17.46 -1.39 9.29
CA GLU A 20 -18.15 -2.47 10.00
C GLU A 20 -17.19 -3.59 10.45
N ASN A 21 -16.01 -3.73 9.82
CA ASN A 21 -15.02 -4.76 10.12
C ASN A 21 -14.17 -4.39 11.37
N THR A 22 -14.85 -4.15 12.50
CA THR A 22 -14.24 -3.65 13.74
C THR A 22 -13.33 -4.65 14.45
N GLU A 23 -13.48 -5.94 14.14
CA GLU A 23 -12.73 -7.06 14.70
C GLU A 23 -11.40 -7.34 14.00
N MET A 24 -11.08 -6.60 12.92
CA MET A 24 -9.89 -6.85 12.13
C MET A 24 -8.60 -6.61 12.93
N ASP A 25 -7.79 -7.65 13.07
CA ASP A 25 -6.46 -7.54 13.67
C ASP A 25 -5.52 -6.68 12.82
N LYS A 26 -4.63 -5.94 13.48
CA LYS A 26 -3.67 -5.04 12.81
C LYS A 26 -2.72 -5.77 11.84
N ARG A 27 -2.32 -7.01 12.14
CA ARG A 27 -1.47 -7.80 11.23
C ARG A 27 -2.28 -8.29 10.02
N THR A 28 -3.55 -8.64 10.21
CA THR A 28 -4.46 -8.94 9.10
C THR A 28 -4.61 -7.74 8.16
N GLU A 29 -4.82 -6.53 8.71
CA GLU A 29 -4.85 -5.28 7.92
C GLU A 29 -3.56 -5.14 7.08
N ALA A 30 -2.39 -5.25 7.72
CA ALA A 30 -1.09 -5.12 7.05
C ALA A 30 -0.88 -6.15 5.92
N LEU A 31 -1.28 -7.41 6.14
CA LEU A 31 -1.18 -8.47 5.14
C LEU A 31 -2.13 -8.22 3.96
N LEU A 32 -3.33 -7.71 4.21
CA LEU A 32 -4.27 -7.35 3.14
C LEU A 32 -3.73 -6.18 2.29
N TYR A 33 -3.12 -5.16 2.90
CA TYR A 33 -2.44 -4.10 2.16
C TYR A 33 -1.32 -4.66 1.26
N ALA A 34 -0.49 -5.57 1.79
CA ALA A 34 0.58 -6.21 1.03
C ALA A 34 0.03 -7.09 -0.11
N ALA A 35 -1.05 -7.84 0.13
CA ALA A 35 -1.72 -8.65 -0.89
C ALA A 35 -2.31 -7.80 -2.02
N ALA A 36 -3.00 -6.70 -1.68
CA ALA A 36 -3.54 -5.76 -2.66
C ALA A 36 -2.43 -5.13 -3.51
N ARG A 37 -1.31 -4.76 -2.89
CA ARG A 37 -0.12 -4.23 -3.57
C ARG A 37 0.48 -5.25 -4.54
N ARG A 38 0.71 -6.49 -4.11
CA ARG A 38 1.26 -7.54 -4.98
C ARG A 38 0.40 -7.72 -6.23
N GLN A 39 -0.92 -7.77 -6.06
CA GLN A 39 -1.83 -7.93 -7.18
C GLN A 39 -1.81 -6.72 -8.11
N HIS A 40 -1.80 -5.50 -7.56
CA HIS A 40 -1.70 -4.25 -8.34
C HIS A 40 -0.40 -4.20 -9.16
N LEU A 41 0.72 -4.64 -8.56
CA LEU A 41 1.99 -4.72 -9.26
C LEU A 41 1.95 -5.72 -10.41
N ALA A 42 1.51 -6.95 -10.15
CA ALA A 42 1.51 -8.02 -11.13
C ALA A 42 0.60 -7.76 -12.33
N GLU A 43 -0.59 -7.21 -12.10
CA GLU A 43 -1.61 -7.06 -13.15
C GLU A 43 -1.47 -5.74 -13.93
N LYS A 44 -0.89 -4.69 -13.33
CA LYS A 44 -0.93 -3.34 -13.91
C LYS A 44 0.42 -2.64 -13.98
N VAL A 45 1.21 -2.65 -12.91
CA VAL A 45 2.46 -1.87 -12.87
C VAL A 45 3.56 -2.55 -13.67
N LEU A 46 3.80 -3.84 -13.46
CA LEU A 46 4.85 -4.58 -14.18
C LEU A 46 4.63 -4.54 -15.70
N PRO A 47 3.43 -4.85 -16.25
CA PRO A 47 3.19 -4.74 -17.68
C PRO A 47 3.43 -3.32 -18.23
N ALA A 48 3.01 -2.28 -17.49
CA ALA A 48 3.24 -0.90 -17.92
C ALA A 48 4.73 -0.52 -17.95
N LEU A 49 5.52 -0.99 -16.98
CA LEU A 49 6.96 -0.78 -16.95
C LEU A 49 7.68 -1.55 -18.07
N GLU A 50 7.25 -2.78 -18.38
CA GLU A 50 7.77 -3.58 -19.50
C GLU A 50 7.52 -2.90 -20.85
N GLU A 51 6.40 -2.19 -20.98
CA GLU A 51 6.08 -1.34 -22.14
C GLU A 51 6.85 0.00 -22.17
N GLY A 52 7.74 0.25 -21.20
CA GLY A 52 8.54 1.47 -21.11
C GLY A 52 7.76 2.71 -20.67
N LYS A 53 6.59 2.53 -20.06
CA LYS A 53 5.75 3.65 -19.59
C LYS A 53 6.23 4.19 -18.26
N ILE A 54 5.97 5.49 -18.04
CA ILE A 54 6.06 6.10 -16.70
C ILE A 54 4.80 5.73 -15.92
N VAL A 55 4.99 5.12 -14.75
CA VAL A 55 3.90 4.80 -13.82
C VAL A 55 3.88 5.81 -12.69
N LEU A 56 2.79 6.57 -12.59
CA LEU A 56 2.49 7.42 -11.45
C LEU A 56 1.60 6.64 -10.49
N CYS A 57 2.14 6.25 -9.34
CA CYS A 57 1.39 5.54 -8.31
C CYS A 57 1.09 6.46 -7.13
N ASP A 58 -0.20 6.74 -6.91
CA ASP A 58 -0.67 7.34 -5.67
C ASP A 58 -0.58 6.31 -4.53
N ARG A 59 0.38 6.57 -3.63
CA ARG A 59 0.88 5.72 -2.53
C ARG A 59 1.63 4.46 -2.96
N PHE A 60 2.51 4.00 -2.08
CA PHE A 60 3.26 2.74 -2.20
C PHE A 60 3.67 2.20 -0.81
N ILE A 61 4.80 1.51 -0.70
CA ILE A 61 5.32 0.91 0.56
C ILE A 61 5.44 1.92 1.70
N ASP A 62 5.80 3.17 1.42
CA ASP A 62 5.99 4.23 2.42
C ASP A 62 4.72 4.46 3.26
N SER A 63 3.54 4.34 2.64
CA SER A 63 2.28 4.41 3.38
C SER A 63 2.14 3.25 4.36
N SER A 64 2.54 2.04 3.98
CA SER A 64 2.47 0.90 4.91
C SER A 64 3.41 1.08 6.10
N LEU A 65 4.61 1.61 5.89
CA LEU A 65 5.55 1.90 6.98
C LEU A 65 4.97 2.95 7.94
N ALA A 66 4.37 4.02 7.42
CA ALA A 66 3.76 5.07 8.24
C ALA A 66 2.52 4.58 9.00
N TYR A 67 1.52 4.04 8.30
CA TYR A 67 0.23 3.71 8.93
C TYR A 67 0.27 2.40 9.71
N GLN A 68 0.78 1.31 9.12
CA GLN A 68 0.83 0.02 9.80
C GLN A 68 2.06 -0.12 10.69
N GLY A 69 3.21 0.37 10.23
CA GLY A 69 4.47 0.29 11.00
C GLY A 69 4.40 1.15 12.26
N VAL A 70 4.19 2.45 12.09
CA VAL A 70 4.13 3.42 13.19
C VAL A 70 2.70 3.55 13.74
N GLY A 71 1.71 3.89 12.91
CA GLY A 71 0.34 4.20 13.35
C GLY A 71 -0.38 3.06 14.07
N ARG A 72 -0.20 1.80 13.63
CA ARG A 72 -0.73 0.60 14.29
C ARG A 72 0.27 -0.03 15.27
N GLY A 73 1.48 0.49 15.38
CA GLY A 73 2.53 -0.03 16.27
C GLY A 73 2.88 -1.48 15.99
N ILE A 74 3.04 -1.87 14.72
CA ILE A 74 3.55 -3.21 14.34
C ILE A 74 5.08 -3.20 14.29
N GLY A 75 5.67 -2.04 13.96
CA GLY A 75 7.11 -1.88 13.78
C GLY A 75 7.47 -1.79 12.29
N ILE A 76 8.39 -0.88 11.98
CA ILE A 76 8.84 -0.60 10.61
C ILE A 76 9.45 -1.84 9.98
N ASP A 77 10.32 -2.57 10.71
CA ASP A 77 11.02 -3.73 10.19
C ASP A 77 10.08 -4.90 9.83
N GLU A 78 9.07 -5.16 10.66
CA GLU A 78 8.08 -6.21 10.37
C GLU A 78 7.28 -5.87 9.10
N ILE A 79 6.82 -4.63 8.96
CA ILE A 79 6.05 -4.19 7.80
C ILE A 79 6.91 -4.13 6.54
N TYR A 80 8.17 -3.70 6.66
CA TYR A 80 9.11 -3.70 5.55
C TYR A 80 9.31 -5.10 5.00
N LYS A 81 9.57 -6.09 5.85
CA LYS A 81 9.77 -7.50 5.43
C LYS A 81 8.56 -8.09 4.70
N ILE A 82 7.34 -7.84 5.21
CA ILE A 82 6.11 -8.30 4.56
C ILE A 82 5.98 -7.69 3.17
N ASN A 83 6.31 -6.41 3.03
CA ASN A 83 6.19 -5.71 1.76
C ASN A 83 7.32 -6.01 0.80
N GLU A 84 8.53 -6.26 1.27
CA GLU A 84 9.66 -6.72 0.46
C GLU A 84 9.29 -8.00 -0.29
N PHE A 85 8.65 -8.96 0.39
CA PHE A 85 8.09 -10.16 -0.24
C PHE A 85 7.03 -9.80 -1.31
N ALA A 86 6.12 -8.88 -1.01
CA ALA A 86 5.04 -8.50 -1.93
C ALA A 86 5.56 -7.78 -3.19
N ILE A 87 6.53 -6.87 -3.04
CA ILE A 87 7.06 -6.08 -4.16
C ILE A 87 8.14 -6.83 -4.95
N ASN A 88 8.70 -7.91 -4.39
CA ASN A 88 9.74 -8.72 -5.02
C ASN A 88 10.90 -7.86 -5.59
N GLY A 89 11.41 -6.94 -4.75
CA GLY A 89 12.49 -6.02 -5.10
C GLY A 89 12.09 -4.78 -5.93
N LEU A 90 10.84 -4.65 -6.35
CA LEU A 90 10.39 -3.48 -7.13
C LEU A 90 10.15 -2.25 -6.24
N MET A 91 11.09 -1.31 -6.26
CA MET A 91 10.96 -0.02 -5.58
C MET A 91 10.71 1.13 -6.57
N PRO A 92 10.02 2.21 -6.16
CA PRO A 92 9.89 3.40 -6.99
C PRO A 92 11.26 4.04 -7.25
N HIS A 93 11.46 4.56 -8.46
CA HIS A 93 12.65 5.35 -8.80
C HIS A 93 12.66 6.72 -8.11
N LEU A 94 11.47 7.26 -7.81
CA LEU A 94 11.28 8.55 -7.14
C LEU A 94 9.97 8.49 -6.34
N THR A 95 10.03 8.95 -5.09
CA THR A 95 8.86 9.20 -4.25
C THR A 95 8.76 10.71 -4.00
N ILE A 96 7.60 11.29 -4.33
CA ILE A 96 7.30 12.69 -3.99
C ILE A 96 6.49 12.68 -2.70
N TYR A 97 7.08 13.15 -1.61
CA TYR A 97 6.44 13.24 -0.30
C TYR A 97 5.88 14.64 -0.09
N PHE A 98 4.56 14.73 0.07
CA PHE A 98 3.86 15.96 0.42
C PHE A 98 3.77 16.05 1.94
N ASP A 99 4.60 16.92 2.53
CA ASP A 99 4.63 17.17 3.96
C ASP A 99 3.72 18.33 4.34
N LEU A 100 2.82 18.10 5.29
CA LEU A 100 1.91 19.09 5.84
C LEU A 100 1.41 18.66 7.22
N ASP A 101 0.98 19.65 8.01
CA ASP A 101 0.35 19.38 9.30
C ASP A 101 -0.93 18.53 9.11
N PRO A 102 -1.11 17.44 9.88
CA PRO A 102 -2.30 16.58 9.76
C PRO A 102 -3.63 17.32 9.95
N GLN A 103 -3.68 18.37 10.78
CA GLN A 103 -4.88 19.17 10.98
C GLN A 103 -5.26 19.96 9.74
N VAL A 104 -4.28 20.39 8.94
CA VAL A 104 -4.52 21.04 7.65
C VAL A 104 -5.01 20.01 6.62
N GLY A 105 -4.42 18.82 6.60
CA GLY A 105 -4.80 17.77 5.65
C GLY A 105 -6.16 17.10 5.89
N LEU A 106 -6.77 17.29 7.07
CA LEU A 106 -8.09 16.76 7.43
C LEU A 106 -9.25 17.75 7.19
N GLN A 107 -8.95 19.00 6.85
CA GLN A 107 -9.94 20.01 6.46
C GLN A 107 -10.46 19.75 5.05
#